data_AF-T1DAY2-F1
#
_entry.id   AF-T1DAY2-F1
#
_cell.length_a   1.000
_cell.length_b   1.000
_cell.length_c   1.000
_cell.angle_alpha   90.00
_cell.angle_beta   90.00
_cell.angle_gamma   90.00
#
_symmetry.space_group_name_H-M   'P 1'
#
loop_
_entity.id
_entity.type
_entity.pdbx_description
1 polymer ?
#
loop_
_entity_poly.entity_id
_entity_poly.type
_entity_poly.pdbx_seq_one_letter_code
_entity_poly.pdbx_strand_id
1 'polypeptide(L)' 'MSEVALHSLHVENQHQIMATASNMSQHSPPPFAAQFAEVEVDMETGAVTVLRLVSAVDC' A
#
# COMPACT_ATOMS: atom_id res chain seq x y z
N MET A 1 56.65 -6.20 -0.94
CA MET A 1 55.96 -6.55 -2.21
C MET A 1 54.53 -7.05 -1.99
N SER A 2 54.21 -7.66 -0.85
CA SER A 2 52.83 -8.01 -0.47
C SER A 2 51.88 -6.80 -0.42
N GLU A 3 52.37 -5.68 0.12
CA GLU A 3 51.60 -4.44 0.31
C GLU A 3 51.07 -3.84 -1.01
N VAL A 4 51.89 -3.84 -2.06
CA VAL A 4 51.49 -3.38 -3.41
C VAL A 4 50.46 -4.32 -4.06
N ALA A 5 50.59 -5.63 -3.83
CA ALA A 5 49.62 -6.61 -4.33
C ALA A 5 48.26 -6.48 -3.62
N LEU A 6 48.26 -6.19 -2.31
CA LEU A 6 47.05 -5.98 -1.52
C LEU A 6 46.32 -4.69 -1.90
N HIS A 7 47.04 -3.65 -2.35
CA HIS A 7 46.44 -2.39 -2.83
C HIS A 7 45.47 -2.61 -4.01
N SER A 8 45.81 -3.53 -4.92
CA SER A 8 44.97 -3.88 -6.09
C SER A 8 43.70 -4.65 -5.75
N LEU A 9 43.60 -5.23 -4.54
CA LEU A 9 42.41 -5.95 -4.06
C LEU A 9 41.32 -5.00 -3.52
N HIS A 10 41.27 -3.79 -4.07
CA HIS A 10 40.33 -2.75 -3.69
C HIS A 10 40.44 -2.38 -2.21
N VAL A 11 41.62 -2.50 -1.57
CA VAL A 11 41.78 -2.23 -0.13
C VAL A 11 41.83 -0.73 0.17
N GLU A 12 42.30 0.08 -0.78
CA GLU A 12 42.42 1.53 -0.62
C GLU A 12 41.24 2.26 -1.27
N ASN A 13 40.62 3.18 -0.52
CA ASN A 13 39.49 4.01 -0.95
C ASN A 13 38.18 3.26 -1.29
N GLN A 14 37.86 2.18 -0.55
CA GLN A 14 36.53 1.55 -0.61
C GLN A 14 35.44 2.53 -0.20
N HIS A 15 34.78 3.14 -1.18
CA HIS A 15 33.62 3.99 -0.95
C HIS A 15 32.37 3.30 -1.53
N GLN A 16 31.72 2.48 -0.71
CA GLN A 16 30.44 1.87 -1.07
C GLN A 16 29.32 2.90 -0.87
N ILE A 17 28.73 3.38 -1.98
CA ILE A 17 27.54 4.23 -1.93
C ILE A 17 26.33 3.34 -1.67
N MET A 18 25.99 3.19 -0.39
CA MET A 18 24.80 2.48 0.06
C MET A 18 23.88 3.45 0.78
N ALA A 19 22.59 3.43 0.41
CA ALA A 19 21.56 4.19 1.08
C ALA A 19 20.38 3.26 1.39
N THR A 20 19.94 3.26 2.64
CA THR A 20 18.74 2.57 3.09
C THR A 20 17.78 3.61 3.62
N ALA A 21 16.53 3.57 3.17
CA ALA A 21 15.48 4.44 3.66
C ALA A 21 14.24 3.60 3.98
N SER A 22 13.54 4.00 5.05
CA SER A 22 12.25 3.44 5.44
C SER A 22 11.25 4.58 5.57
N ASN A 23 10.06 4.41 4.99
CA ASN A 23 8.96 5.35 5.17
C ASN A 23 7.80 4.65 5.87
N MET A 24 7.24 5.31 6.88
CA MET A 24 6.01 4.90 7.55
C MET A 24 5.03 6.05 7.42
N SER A 25 3.90 5.81 6.75
CA SER A 25 2.84 6.81 6.69
C SER A 25 2.20 6.93 8.08
N GLN A 26 2.57 7.95 8.84
CA GLN A 26 2.00 8.17 10.18
C GLN A 26 0.51 8.47 10.14
N HIS A 27 0.01 8.92 8.98
CA HIS A 27 -1.40 9.19 8.73
C HIS A 27 -1.80 8.62 7.37
N SER A 28 -2.77 7.72 7.36
CA SER A 28 -3.50 7.37 6.14
C SER A 28 -4.65 8.36 6.02
N PRO A 29 -4.77 9.15 4.93
CA PRO A 29 -5.98 9.94 4.73
C PRO A 29 -7.20 9.00 4.76
N PRO A 30 -8.32 9.41 5.39
CA PRO A 30 -9.49 8.56 5.47
C PRO A 30 -10.01 8.29 4.05
N PRO A 31 -10.14 7.03 3.61
CA PRO A 31 -10.75 6.73 2.32
C PRO A 31 -12.21 7.18 2.34
N PHE A 32 -12.69 7.65 1.20
CA PHE A 32 -14.10 7.99 1.03
C PHE A 32 -14.82 6.87 0.27
N ALA A 33 -16.02 6.54 0.73
CA ALA A 33 -16.89 5.60 0.03
C ALA A 33 -18.34 6.07 0.07
N ALA A 34 -19.05 5.90 -1.04
CA ALA A 34 -20.48 6.09 -1.15
C ALA A 34 -21.13 4.78 -1.60
N GLN A 35 -22.20 4.37 -0.92
CA GLN A 35 -22.91 3.12 -1.18
C GLN A 35 -24.39 3.40 -1.45
N PHE A 36 -24.92 2.76 -2.50
CA PHE A 36 -26.33 2.83 -2.87
C PHE A 36 -26.89 1.42 -3.00
N ALA A 37 -27.99 1.16 -2.30
CA ALA A 37 -28.72 -0.09 -2.36
C ALA A 37 -30.11 0.13 -2.94
N GLU A 38 -30.45 -0.65 -3.96
CA GLU A 38 -31.79 -0.80 -4.47
C GLU A 38 -32.39 -2.05 -3.82
N VAL A 39 -33.53 -1.88 -3.14
CA VAL A 39 -34.16 -2.94 -2.34
C VAL A 39 -35.63 -3.08 -2.70
N GLU A 40 -36.10 -4.31 -2.68
CA GLU A 40 -37.51 -4.66 -2.70
C GLU A 40 -37.95 -5.00 -1.27
N VAL A 41 -39.12 -4.51 -0.86
CA VAL A 41 -39.71 -4.78 0.45
C VAL A 41 -41.07 -5.43 0.24
N ASP A 42 -41.24 -6.64 0.77
CA ASP A 42 -42.54 -7.28 0.90
C ASP A 42 -43.34 -6.56 2.00
N MET A 43 -44.47 -5.97 1.64
CA MET A 43 -45.30 -5.17 2.54
C MET A 43 -46.16 -6.02 3.49
N GLU A 44 -46.38 -7.30 3.20
CA GLU A 44 -47.14 -8.21 4.04
C GLU A 44 -46.25 -8.86 5.10
N THR A 45 -45.02 -9.27 4.72
CA THR A 45 -44.09 -9.99 5.62
C THR A 45 -42.98 -9.11 6.18
N GLY A 46 -42.71 -7.96 5.57
CA GLY A 46 -41.56 -7.10 5.90
C GLY A 46 -40.22 -7.62 5.38
N ALA A 47 -40.21 -8.69 4.57
CA ALA A 47 -38.98 -9.23 4.01
C ALA A 47 -38.32 -8.22 3.06
N VAL A 48 -37.00 -8.05 3.19
CA VAL A 48 -36.21 -7.12 2.38
C VAL A 48 -35.22 -7.89 1.50
N THR A 49 -35.28 -7.68 0.20
CA THR A 49 -34.36 -8.26 -0.78
C THR A 49 -33.53 -7.17 -1.42
N VAL A 50 -32.20 -7.29 -1.39
CA VAL A 50 -31.30 -6.38 -2.11
C VAL A 50 -31.23 -6.81 -3.56
N LEU A 51 -31.76 -5.97 -4.46
CA LEU A 51 -31.75 -6.23 -5.90
C LEU A 51 -30.40 -5.84 -6.50
N ARG A 52 -29.84 -4.70 -6.07
CA ARG A 52 -28.59 -4.17 -6.58
C ARG A 52 -27.87 -3.35 -5.51
N LEU A 53 -26.57 -3.56 -5.42
CA LEU A 53 -25.68 -2.80 -4.54
C LEU A 53 -24.57 -2.20 -5.39
N VAL A 54 -24.40 -0.88 -5.32
CA VAL A 54 -23.30 -0.16 -5.99
C VAL A 54 -22.48 0.57 -4.95
N SER A 55 -21.17 0.51 -5.12
CA SER A 55 -20.19 1.22 -4.28
C SER A 55 -19.26 2.05 -5.17
N ALA A 56 -19.05 3.30 -4.78
CA ALA A 56 -17.99 4.15 -5.30
C ALA A 56 -16.94 4.32 -4.19
N VAL A 57 -15.69 4.02 -4.50
CA VAL A 57 -14.58 4.03 -3.53
C VAL A 57 -13.45 4.87 -4.09
N ASP A 58 -12.87 5.73 -3.27
CA ASP A 58 -11.65 6.49 -3.56
C ASP A 58 -10.47 5.86 -2.80
N CYS A 59 -9.38 5.50 -3.51
CA CYS A 59 -8.26 4.70 -3.00
C CYS A 59 -6.89 5.29 -3.34
#